data_AF-A0A1E9VPD0-F1
#
_entry.id   AF-A0A1E9VPD0-F1
#
_cell.length_a   1.000
_cell.length_b   1.000
_cell.length_c   1.000
_cell.angle_alpha   90.00
_cell.angle_beta   90.00
_cell.angle_gamma   90.00
#
_symmetry.space_group_name_H-M   'P 1'
#
loop_
_entity.id
_entity.type
_entity.pdbx_description
1 polymer ?
#
loop_
_entity_poly.entity_id
_entity_poly.type
_entity_poly.pdbx_seq_one_letter_code
_entity_poly.pdbx_strand_id
1 'polypeptide(L)' 'MLVEKGKENIYYVNVAKVREDENEWKEFKSRYSINSTPTFTVYREGSIEKTVFWTKESGMSLAEVEEFLDYVSMQQ' A
#
# COMPACT_ATOMS: atom_id res chain seq x y z
N MET A 1 -11.79 -6.44 -4.81
CA MET A 1 -10.55 -6.44 -4.02
C MET A 1 -10.54 -7.66 -3.13
N LEU A 2 -9.41 -8.38 -3.04
CA LEU A 2 -9.21 -9.46 -2.07
C LEU A 2 -8.22 -8.99 -1.01
N VAL A 3 -8.49 -9.28 0.25
CA VAL A 3 -7.65 -8.90 1.39
C VAL A 3 -7.29 -10.16 2.16
N GLU A 4 -6.01 -10.39 2.37
CA GLU A 4 -5.49 -11.54 3.10
C GLU A 4 -4.65 -11.05 4.29
N LYS A 5 -4.87 -11.64 5.46
CA LYS A 5 -4.09 -11.33 6.66
C LYS A 5 -2.72 -11.98 6.54
N GLY A 6 -1.66 -11.18 6.58
CA GLY A 6 -0.27 -11.61 6.66
C GLY A 6 0.24 -11.73 8.09
N LYS A 7 1.56 -11.77 8.23
CA LYS A 7 2.24 -11.69 9.54
C LYS A 7 2.23 -10.25 10.06
N GLU A 8 2.35 -10.10 11.38
CA GLU A 8 2.59 -8.79 12.03
C GLU A 8 1.57 -7.69 11.68
N ASN A 9 0.29 -8.07 11.56
CA ASN A 9 -0.82 -7.17 11.20
C ASN A 9 -0.67 -6.47 9.83
N ILE A 10 0.19 -6.99 8.95
CA ILE A 10 0.28 -6.56 7.56
C ILE A 10 -0.80 -7.29 6.76
N TYR A 11 -1.54 -6.55 5.94
CA TYR A 11 -2.57 -7.10 5.07
C TYR A 11 -2.11 -7.02 3.62
N TYR A 12 -2.18 -8.14 2.90
CA TYR A 12 -2.00 -8.15 1.47
C TYR A 12 -3.31 -7.79 0.79
N VAL A 13 -3.26 -6.85 -0.16
CA VAL A 13 -4.45 -6.38 -0.88
C VAL A 13 -4.23 -6.57 -2.37
N ASN A 14 -4.97 -7.51 -2.96
CA ASN A 14 -4.97 -7.72 -4.40
C ASN A 14 -6.03 -6.82 -5.08
N VAL A 15 -5.54 -5.90 -5.90
CA VAL A 15 -6.33 -4.91 -6.65
C VAL A 15 -6.45 -5.23 -8.14
N ALA A 16 -6.02 -6.42 -8.60
CA ALA A 16 -6.01 -6.78 -10.03
C ALA A 16 -7.37 -6.57 -10.70
N LYS A 17 -8.46 -7.05 -10.08
CA LYS A 17 -9.83 -6.84 -10.60
C LYS A 17 -10.25 -5.37 -10.64
N VAL A 18 -9.88 -4.58 -9.64
CA VAL A 18 -10.21 -3.14 -9.58
C VAL A 18 -9.48 -2.38 -10.68
N ARG A 19 -8.29 -2.85 -11.07
CA ARG A 19 -7.48 -2.26 -12.14
C ARG A 19 -8.03 -2.54 -13.55
N GLU A 20 -8.88 -3.54 -13.72
CA GLU A 20 -9.49 -3.87 -15.03
C GLU A 20 -10.47 -2.79 -15.49
N ASP A 21 -11.06 -2.02 -14.57
CA ASP A 21 -11.93 -0.87 -14.86
C ASP A 21 -11.20 0.44 -14.50
N GLU A 22 -11.08 1.35 -15.48
CA GLU A 22 -10.35 2.61 -15.29
C GLU A 22 -11.02 3.56 -14.30
N ASN A 23 -12.36 3.58 -14.24
CA ASN A 23 -13.10 4.43 -13.32
C ASN A 23 -12.99 3.88 -11.89
N GLU A 24 -13.19 2.58 -11.69
CA GLU A 24 -12.99 1.95 -10.39
C GLU A 24 -11.54 2.14 -9.92
N TRP A 25 -10.57 2.03 -10.83
CA TRP A 25 -9.17 2.25 -10.51
C TRP A 25 -8.89 3.69 -10.09
N LYS A 26 -9.47 4.67 -10.78
CA LYS A 26 -9.33 6.09 -10.42
C LYS A 26 -9.96 6.39 -9.06
N GLU A 27 -11.16 5.87 -8.80
CA GLU A 27 -11.84 6.01 -7.52
C GLU A 27 -11.06 5.36 -6.39
N PHE A 28 -10.55 4.15 -6.60
CA PHE A 28 -9.72 3.43 -5.64
C PHE A 28 -8.48 4.25 -5.25
N LYS A 29 -7.72 4.72 -6.26
CA LYS A 29 -6.53 5.54 -6.02
C LYS A 29 -6.85 6.81 -5.24
N SER A 30 -7.96 7.48 -5.58
CA SER A 30 -8.41 8.69 -4.88
C SER A 30 -8.82 8.40 -3.44
N ARG A 31 -9.58 7.32 -3.21
CA ARG A 31 -10.12 6.97 -1.89
C ARG A 31 -9.03 6.60 -0.89
N TYR A 32 -7.99 5.92 -1.38
CA TYR A 32 -6.92 5.37 -0.55
C TYR A 32 -5.61 6.17 -0.66
N SER A 33 -5.61 7.27 -1.42
CA SER A 33 -4.43 8.08 -1.78
C SER A 33 -3.24 7.23 -2.28
N ILE A 34 -3.55 6.23 -3.11
CA ILE A 34 -2.56 5.35 -3.72
C ILE A 34 -2.22 5.87 -5.11
N ASN A 35 -0.95 6.12 -5.38
CA ASN A 35 -0.51 6.65 -6.67
C ASN A 35 -0.20 5.55 -7.69
N SER A 36 0.33 4.42 -7.22
CA SER A 36 0.84 3.34 -8.06
C SER A 36 0.81 2.00 -7.31
N THR A 37 1.15 0.92 -8.01
CA THR A 37 1.35 -0.40 -7.42
C THR A 37 2.69 -0.97 -7.87
N PRO A 38 3.44 -1.65 -6.99
CA PRO A 38 3.12 -1.91 -5.58
C PRO A 38 3.21 -0.67 -4.68
N THR A 39 2.46 -0.68 -3.58
CA THR A 39 2.49 0.34 -2.51
C THR A 39 2.33 -0.34 -1.15
N PHE A 40 3.15 0.07 -0.18
CA PHE A 40 3.02 -0.22 1.24
C PHE A 40 2.47 1.03 1.93
N THR A 41 1.47 0.87 2.78
CA THR A 41 0.86 2.01 3.46
C THR A 41 0.30 1.61 4.81
N VAL A 42 0.44 2.51 5.80
CA VAL A 42 -0.18 2.38 7.12
C VAL A 42 -1.30 3.42 7.22
N TYR A 43 -2.50 2.93 7.55
CA TYR A 43 -3.62 3.77 7.94
C TYR A 43 -3.81 3.67 9.45
N ARG A 44 -3.86 4.82 10.14
CA ARG A 44 -4.14 4.91 11.58
C ARG A 44 -5.15 6.02 11.82
N GLU A 45 -6.19 5.71 12.60
CA GLU A 45 -7.28 6.64 12.92
C GLU A 45 -7.92 7.33 11.68
N GLY A 46 -8.00 6.60 10.56
CA GLY A 46 -8.56 7.12 9.31
C GLY A 46 -7.63 8.02 8.49
N SER A 47 -6.38 8.18 8.91
CA SER A 47 -5.35 8.97 8.23
C SER A 47 -4.20 8.10 7.72
N ILE A 48 -3.42 8.63 6.76
CA ILE A 48 -2.20 7.98 6.27
C ILE A 48 -1.04 8.40 7.14
N GLU A 49 -0.37 7.43 7.74
CA GLU A 49 0.76 7.65 8.66
C GLU A 49 2.11 7.48 7.95
N LYS A 50 2.25 6.44 7.12
CA LYS A 50 3.46 6.16 6.33
C LYS A 50 3.09 5.47 5.03
N THR A 51 3.75 5.84 3.93
CA THR A 51 3.57 5.23 2.60
C THR A 51 4.92 5.08 1.91
N VAL A 52 5.14 3.93 1.29
CA VAL A 52 6.26 3.66 0.37
C VAL A 52 5.66 3.07 -0.90
N PHE A 53 5.98 3.64 -2.06
CA PHE A 53 5.35 3.25 -3.32
C PHE A 53 6.35 3.15 -4.46
N TRP A 54 6.01 2.33 -5.44
CA TRP A 54 6.82 2.13 -6.63
C TRP A 54 6.65 3.30 -7.61
N THR A 55 7.74 3.74 -8.24
CA THR A 55 7.65 4.65 -9.40
C THR A 55 8.30 4.04 -10.62
N LYS A 56 7.97 4.56 -11.81
CA LYS A 56 8.59 4.11 -13.05
C LYS A 56 10.07 4.51 -13.11
N GLU A 57 10.40 5.64 -12.51
CA GLU A 57 11.71 6.28 -12.55
C GLU A 57 12.69 5.62 -11.57
N SER A 58 12.26 5.32 -10.34
CA SER A 58 13.12 4.81 -9.27
C SER A 58 12.82 3.38 -8.83
N GLY A 59 11.75 2.76 -9.37
CA GLY A 59 11.30 1.46 -8.89
C GLY A 59 10.77 1.54 -7.47
N MET A 60 11.01 0.48 -6.68
CA MET A 60 10.73 0.46 -5.24
C MET A 60 12.04 0.29 -4.49
N SER A 61 12.33 1.18 -3.55
CA SER A 61 13.54 1.12 -2.75
C SER A 61 13.42 0.02 -1.71
N LEU A 62 14.38 -0.91 -1.70
CA LEU A 62 14.44 -1.96 -0.67
C LEU A 62 14.64 -1.35 0.72
N ALA A 63 15.51 -0.34 0.84
CA ALA A 63 15.78 0.32 2.12
C ALA A 63 14.53 1.00 2.69
N GLU A 64 13.72 1.67 1.86
CA GLU A 64 12.47 2.29 2.32
C GLU A 64 11.44 1.23 2.75
N VAL A 65 11.43 0.07 2.09
CA VAL A 65 10.57 -1.06 2.48
C VAL A 65 11.04 -1.68 3.80
N GLU A 66 12.34 -1.84 4.01
CA GLU A 66 12.90 -2.33 5.29
C GLU A 66 12.53 -1.38 6.43
N GLU A 67 12.74 -0.07 6.26
CA GLU A 67 12.30 0.94 7.24
C GLU A 67 10.79 0.95 7.47
N PHE A 68 10.00 0.66 6.44
CA PHE A 68 8.56 0.49 6.58
C PHE A 68 8.24 -0.71 7.46
N LEU A 69 8.84 -1.87 7.20
CA LEU A 69 8.58 -3.09 7.97
C LEU A 69 8.99 -2.92 9.43
N ASP A 70 10.18 -2.38 9.70
CA ASP A 70 10.64 -2.08 11.07
C ASP A 70 9.65 -1.16 11.80
N TYR A 71 9.15 -0.13 11.10
CA TYR A 71 8.13 0.77 11.64
C TYR A 71 6.87 0.02 12.07
N VAL A 72 6.33 -0.88 11.24
CA VAL A 72 5.10 -1.61 11.57
C VAL A 72 5.34 -2.62 12.69
N SER A 73 6.51 -3.27 12.71
CA SER A 73 6.87 -4.27 13.72
C SER A 73 7.02 -3.68 15.12
N MET A 74 7.55 -2.45 15.25
CA MET A 74 7.75 -1.76 16.54
C MET A 74 6.48 -1.18 17.17
N GLN A 75 5.37 -1.14 16.44
CA GLN A 75 4.11 -0.55 16.88
C GLN A 75 3.10 -1.60 17.41
N GLN A 76 3.55 -2.85 17.61
CA GLN A 76 2.76 -3.97 18.13
C GLN A 76 2.79 -4.07 19.66
#